data_AF-A0A699YV07-F1
#
_entry.id   AF-A0A699YV07-F1
#
_cell.length_a   1.000
_cell.length_b   1.000
_cell.length_c   1.000
_cell.angle_alpha   90.00
_cell.angle_beta   90.00
_cell.angle_gamma   90.00
#
_symmetry.space_group_name_H-M   'P 1'
#
loop_
_entity.id
_entity.type
_entity.pdbx_description
1 polymer ?
#
loop_
_entity_poly.entity_id
_entity_poly.type
_entity_poly.pdbx_seq_one_letter_code
_entity_poly.pdbx_strand_id
1 'polypeptide(L)'
;ADGWLCTLSVASLPAARLLCLQSVVELGRKLRDRNTKPVKLPLSKLVVVHPDAQFLADVQGVLHEYVVGELNVRQLEVCADPLKYATLRAEPDLQLLGKRLGRALKDVSAAVKALDSQQVLDLQAAGFVEVAGHRLELSDLKIKRDWRLPEGVEAGSVDADSDGDVLVVLDLTVDAGLISAGAARELVNRYQKLRKKAGVTPMDPVEFYYGASPPAACTTSANGAETTASQDAVASLIAEHRAYLASALGGPLRPLSRKPAGAVVLETEYVSIGSTGSGTGSLEFVAVLTTPGVVVDCVAVQQLVAGDVEQAAAVDTYLQSRSQSKLQAQLAVNGGVVEVHLNGRALKLVAEGLAVCMDKGKDM
;
A
#
# COMPACT_ATOMS: atom_id res chain seq x y z
N ALA A 1 -6.73 16.13 -8.99
CA ALA A 1 -7.43 16.20 -10.28
C ALA A 1 -6.39 15.90 -11.35
N ASP A 2 -6.06 14.63 -11.59
CA ASP A 2 -5.03 14.21 -12.56
C ASP A 2 -5.31 12.77 -13.06
N GLY A 3 -6.59 12.45 -13.30
CA GLY A 3 -7.02 11.11 -13.71
C GLY A 3 -7.46 11.00 -15.18
N TRP A 4 -7.31 12.07 -15.97
CA TRP A 4 -7.96 12.20 -17.28
C TRP A 4 -6.99 12.24 -18.47
N LEU A 5 -5.66 12.15 -18.24
CA LEU A 5 -4.68 12.17 -19.32
C LEU A 5 -4.32 10.77 -19.87
N CYS A 6 -4.58 9.67 -19.15
CA CYS A 6 -4.19 8.32 -19.61
C CYS A 6 -5.16 7.67 -20.61
N THR A 7 -6.41 8.10 -20.71
CA THR A 7 -7.39 7.44 -21.59
C THR A 7 -7.19 7.75 -23.08
N LEU A 8 -6.54 8.87 -23.41
CA LEU A 8 -6.33 9.30 -24.79
C LEU A 8 -5.14 8.62 -25.47
N SER A 9 -4.19 8.03 -24.73
CA SER A 9 -2.98 7.43 -25.32
C SER A 9 -3.12 5.96 -25.71
N VAL A 10 -4.06 5.23 -25.11
CA VAL A 10 -4.22 3.78 -25.35
C VAL A 10 -5.08 3.50 -26.59
N ALA A 11 -6.01 4.40 -26.92
CA ALA A 11 -6.97 4.23 -28.02
C ALA A 11 -6.35 4.38 -29.44
N SER A 12 -5.13 4.90 -29.56
CA SER A 12 -4.42 5.08 -30.82
C SER A 12 -3.42 3.96 -31.15
N LEU A 13 -3.27 2.97 -30.26
CA LEU A 13 -2.37 1.84 -30.47
C LEU A 13 -2.98 0.80 -31.44
N PRO A 14 -2.20 0.25 -32.37
CA PRO A 14 -2.63 -0.86 -33.23
C PRO A 14 -3.29 -2.00 -32.43
N ALA A 15 -4.40 -2.56 -32.93
CA ALA A 15 -5.16 -3.60 -32.23
C ALA A 15 -4.31 -4.82 -31.79
N ALA A 16 -3.27 -5.16 -32.56
CA ALA A 16 -2.32 -6.21 -32.20
C ALA A 16 -1.56 -5.92 -30.90
N ARG A 17 -1.22 -4.65 -30.64
CA ARG A 17 -0.49 -4.24 -29.42
C ARG A 17 -1.36 -4.33 -28.17
N LEU A 18 -2.66 -4.04 -28.30
CA LEU A 18 -3.63 -4.19 -27.22
C LEU A 18 -3.81 -5.66 -26.81
N LEU A 19 -3.87 -6.57 -27.77
CA LEU A 19 -3.99 -8.01 -27.50
C LEU A 19 -2.76 -8.55 -26.76
N CYS A 20 -1.56 -8.20 -27.20
CA CYS A 20 -0.33 -8.62 -26.53
C CYS A 20 -0.24 -8.10 -25.08
N LEU A 21 -0.69 -6.86 -24.84
CA LEU A 21 -0.77 -6.31 -23.49
C LEU A 21 -1.76 -7.07 -22.61
N GLN A 22 -2.94 -7.40 -23.15
CA GLN A 22 -3.92 -8.22 -22.43
C GLN A 22 -3.31 -9.56 -22.04
N SER A 23 -2.58 -10.22 -22.94
CA SER A 23 -1.84 -11.46 -22.62
C SER A 23 -0.86 -11.25 -21.46
N VAL A 24 -0.07 -10.17 -21.42
CA VAL A 24 0.86 -9.89 -20.29
C VAL A 24 0.12 -9.77 -18.96
N VAL A 25 -0.98 -9.02 -18.93
CA VAL A 25 -1.77 -8.81 -17.70
C VAL A 25 -2.45 -10.12 -17.26
N GLU A 26 -2.99 -10.89 -18.20
CA GLU A 26 -3.59 -12.19 -17.92
C GLU A 26 -2.57 -13.20 -17.38
N LEU A 27 -1.37 -13.28 -17.98
CA LEU A 27 -0.28 -14.11 -17.49
C LEU A 27 0.14 -13.70 -16.08
N GLY A 28 0.30 -12.40 -15.82
CA GLY A 28 0.62 -11.88 -14.48
C GLY A 28 -0.46 -12.21 -13.44
N ARG A 29 -1.75 -12.13 -13.81
CA ARG A 29 -2.87 -12.51 -12.92
C ARG A 29 -2.88 -14.01 -12.65
N LYS A 30 -2.71 -14.84 -13.69
CA LYS A 30 -2.59 -16.31 -13.55
C LYS A 30 -1.45 -16.69 -12.60
N LEU A 31 -0.28 -16.04 -12.74
CA LEU A 31 0.86 -16.24 -11.86
C LEU A 31 0.55 -15.90 -10.40
N ARG A 32 -0.16 -14.80 -10.16
CA ARG A 32 -0.59 -14.43 -8.81
C ARG A 32 -1.55 -15.43 -8.19
N ASP A 33 -2.56 -15.85 -8.95
CA ASP A 33 -3.57 -16.79 -8.48
C ASP A 33 -2.95 -18.15 -8.19
N ARG A 34 -2.07 -18.64 -9.09
CA ARG A 34 -1.30 -19.88 -8.92
C ARG A 34 -0.48 -19.89 -7.63
N ASN A 35 0.07 -18.75 -7.25
CA ASN A 35 0.93 -18.60 -6.07
C ASN A 35 0.20 -18.01 -4.85
N THR A 36 -1.14 -17.92 -4.89
CA THR A 36 -1.97 -17.37 -3.80
C THR A 36 -1.52 -15.97 -3.35
N LYS A 37 -1.08 -15.12 -4.28
CA LYS A 37 -0.69 -13.73 -4.00
C LYS A 37 -1.85 -12.79 -4.31
N PRO A 38 -2.51 -12.20 -3.30
CA PRO A 38 -3.64 -11.31 -3.54
C PRO A 38 -3.20 -10.03 -4.25
N VAL A 39 -4.01 -9.49 -5.16
CA VAL A 39 -3.71 -8.26 -5.93
C VAL A 39 -3.41 -7.04 -5.03
N LYS A 40 -3.94 -7.04 -3.81
CA LYS A 40 -3.70 -5.97 -2.81
C LYS A 40 -2.26 -5.97 -2.27
N LEU A 41 -1.56 -7.10 -2.35
CA LEU A 41 -0.16 -7.21 -1.98
C LEU A 41 0.68 -6.69 -3.16
N PRO A 42 1.35 -5.53 -3.01
CA PRO A 42 2.31 -5.12 -4.03
C PRO A 42 3.38 -6.20 -4.19
N LEU A 43 3.87 -6.41 -5.41
CA LEU A 43 5.00 -7.30 -5.68
C LEU A 43 6.20 -6.48 -6.12
N SER A 44 7.40 -7.00 -5.88
CA SER A 44 8.65 -6.26 -6.10
C SER A 44 8.85 -5.96 -7.58
N LYS A 45 8.77 -6.98 -8.42
CA LYS A 45 9.25 -6.91 -9.79
C LYS A 45 8.47 -7.81 -10.75
N LEU A 46 8.23 -7.29 -11.94
CA LEU A 46 7.75 -8.02 -13.11
C LEU A 46 8.79 -7.89 -14.22
N VAL A 47 9.14 -8.98 -14.88
CA VAL A 47 9.96 -8.96 -16.10
C VAL A 47 9.14 -9.48 -17.27
N VAL A 48 9.04 -8.68 -18.32
CA VAL A 48 8.41 -9.07 -19.59
C VAL A 48 9.51 -9.38 -20.59
N VAL A 49 9.48 -10.58 -21.14
CA VAL A 49 10.48 -11.07 -22.08
C VAL A 49 9.82 -11.28 -23.44
N HIS A 50 10.35 -10.64 -24.47
CA HIS A 50 9.82 -10.71 -25.84
C HIS A 50 10.91 -10.35 -26.87
N PRO A 51 10.96 -11.01 -28.04
CA PRO A 51 11.98 -10.75 -29.07
C PRO A 51 11.83 -9.40 -29.79
N ASP A 52 10.61 -8.88 -29.92
CA ASP A 52 10.36 -7.59 -30.58
C ASP A 52 10.70 -6.40 -29.67
N ALA A 53 11.70 -5.61 -30.08
CA ALA A 53 12.13 -4.41 -29.38
C ALA A 53 11.08 -3.28 -29.39
N GLN A 54 10.24 -3.18 -30.42
CA GLN A 54 9.18 -2.17 -30.45
C GLN A 54 8.13 -2.46 -29.39
N PHE A 55 7.74 -3.73 -29.25
CA PHE A 55 6.84 -4.17 -28.19
C PHE A 55 7.42 -3.87 -26.80
N LEU A 56 8.69 -4.18 -26.55
CA LEU A 56 9.32 -3.87 -25.26
C LEU A 56 9.36 -2.36 -24.97
N ALA A 57 9.60 -1.53 -25.99
CA ALA A 57 9.57 -0.08 -25.86
C ALA A 57 8.16 0.43 -25.52
N ASP A 58 7.11 -0.14 -26.11
CA ASP A 58 5.73 0.21 -25.80
C ASP A 58 5.35 -0.18 -24.36
N VAL A 59 5.75 -1.39 -23.92
CA VAL A 59 5.54 -1.89 -22.55
C VAL A 59 6.25 -1.01 -21.52
N GLN A 60 7.47 -0.55 -21.83
CA GLN A 60 8.24 0.33 -20.93
C GLN A 60 7.81 1.80 -21.01
N GLY A 61 7.19 2.22 -22.11
CA GLY A 61 6.73 3.60 -22.34
C GLY A 61 5.24 3.77 -22.02
N VAL A 62 4.43 3.80 -23.09
CA VAL A 62 3.00 4.16 -23.02
C VAL A 62 2.19 3.24 -22.11
N LEU A 63 2.58 1.97 -22.03
CA LEU A 63 1.80 0.92 -21.36
C LEU A 63 2.30 0.61 -19.95
N HIS A 64 3.42 1.21 -19.53
CA HIS A 64 4.06 0.92 -18.25
C HIS A 64 3.12 1.13 -17.07
N GLU A 65 2.49 2.31 -16.99
CA GLU A 65 1.58 2.66 -15.88
C GLU A 65 0.36 1.73 -15.80
N TYR A 66 -0.15 1.29 -16.96
CA TYR A 66 -1.28 0.39 -17.02
C TYR A 66 -0.92 -0.99 -16.47
N VAL A 67 0.19 -1.59 -16.92
CA VAL A 67 0.62 -2.91 -16.44
C VAL A 67 0.97 -2.87 -14.95
N VAL A 68 1.69 -1.82 -14.51
CA VAL A 68 2.05 -1.60 -13.11
C VAL A 68 0.82 -1.44 -12.22
N GLY A 69 -0.19 -0.70 -12.68
CA GLY A 69 -1.44 -0.49 -11.95
C GLY A 69 -2.27 -1.76 -11.83
N GLU A 70 -2.47 -2.47 -12.95
CA GLU A 70 -3.28 -3.70 -12.99
C GLU A 70 -2.65 -4.84 -12.18
N LEU A 71 -1.33 -4.99 -12.27
CA LEU A 71 -0.59 -6.02 -11.55
C LEU A 71 -0.01 -5.54 -10.23
N ASN A 72 -0.26 -4.30 -9.76
CA ASN A 72 0.27 -3.74 -8.51
C ASN A 72 1.73 -4.20 -8.23
N VAL A 73 2.63 -3.92 -9.17
CA VAL A 73 4.07 -4.24 -9.11
C VAL A 73 4.86 -2.96 -8.94
N ARG A 74 5.96 -2.97 -8.18
CA ARG A 74 6.76 -1.75 -7.96
C ARG A 74 7.66 -1.42 -9.15
N GLN A 75 8.22 -2.45 -9.76
CA GLN A 75 9.14 -2.31 -10.88
C GLN A 75 8.72 -3.21 -12.04
N LEU A 76 8.73 -2.64 -13.24
CA LEU A 76 8.57 -3.38 -14.49
C LEU A 76 9.88 -3.30 -15.27
N GLU A 77 10.43 -4.45 -15.62
CA GLU A 77 11.61 -4.58 -16.47
C GLU A 77 11.26 -5.33 -17.75
N VAL A 78 12.00 -5.01 -18.82
CA VAL A 78 11.86 -5.64 -20.12
C VAL A 78 13.16 -6.33 -20.50
N CYS A 79 13.06 -7.49 -21.14
CA CYS A 79 14.23 -8.23 -21.62
C CYS A 79 14.00 -8.72 -23.06
N ALA A 80 14.95 -8.43 -23.95
CA ALA A 80 14.91 -8.90 -25.33
C ALA A 80 15.47 -10.32 -25.50
N ASP A 81 16.19 -10.84 -24.50
CA ASP A 81 16.83 -12.14 -24.57
C ASP A 81 15.94 -13.23 -23.92
N PRO A 82 15.30 -14.11 -24.73
CA PRO A 82 14.48 -15.19 -24.21
C PRO A 82 15.29 -16.27 -23.49
N LEU A 83 16.58 -16.45 -23.81
CA LEU A 83 17.39 -17.52 -23.24
C LEU A 83 17.78 -17.28 -21.78
N LYS A 84 17.72 -16.02 -21.33
CA LYS A 84 18.00 -15.64 -19.95
C LYS A 84 16.99 -16.23 -18.95
N TYR A 85 15.76 -16.41 -19.39
CA TYR A 85 14.61 -16.78 -18.55
C TYR A 85 13.90 -18.06 -19.03
N ALA A 86 14.17 -18.54 -20.25
CA ALA A 86 13.54 -19.74 -20.77
C ALA A 86 14.54 -20.63 -21.52
N THR A 87 14.25 -21.93 -21.49
CA THR A 87 14.83 -22.91 -22.40
C THR A 87 13.86 -23.13 -23.54
N LEU A 88 14.32 -22.98 -24.78
CA LEU A 88 13.48 -23.21 -25.96
C LEU A 88 13.56 -24.67 -26.35
N ARG A 89 12.40 -25.27 -26.64
CA ARG A 89 12.26 -26.62 -27.17
C ARG A 89 11.33 -26.63 -28.38
N ALA A 90 11.74 -27.33 -29.43
CA ALA A 90 10.87 -27.59 -30.57
C ALA A 90 10.13 -28.93 -30.39
N GLU A 91 8.82 -28.91 -30.59
CA GLU A 91 8.00 -30.11 -30.69
C GLU A 91 7.45 -30.26 -32.11
N PRO A 92 7.59 -31.43 -32.75
CA PRO A 92 7.04 -31.65 -34.08
C PRO A 92 5.52 -31.75 -34.03
N ASP A 93 4.81 -31.13 -34.99
CA ASP A 93 3.38 -31.37 -35.15
C ASP A 93 3.17 -32.76 -35.76
N LEU A 94 2.92 -33.74 -34.88
CA LEU A 94 2.79 -35.15 -35.25
C LEU A 94 1.64 -35.40 -36.23
N GLN A 95 0.59 -34.57 -36.23
CA GLN A 95 -0.55 -34.75 -37.12
C GLN A 95 -0.21 -34.33 -38.55
N LEU A 96 0.48 -33.19 -38.68
CA LEU A 96 0.88 -32.65 -39.98
C LEU A 96 2.05 -33.44 -40.56
N LEU A 97 3.10 -33.66 -39.75
CA LEU A 97 4.30 -34.37 -40.17
C LEU A 97 4.06 -35.87 -40.37
N GLY A 98 3.12 -36.48 -39.65
CA GLY A 98 2.78 -37.89 -39.84
C GLY A 98 2.22 -38.19 -41.22
N LYS A 99 1.45 -37.26 -41.82
CA LYS A 99 0.94 -37.40 -43.20
C LYS A 99 2.02 -37.25 -44.26
N ARG A 100 3.04 -36.41 -44.00
CA ARG A 100 4.12 -36.11 -44.96
C ARG A 100 5.27 -37.12 -44.90
N LEU A 101 5.71 -37.50 -43.70
CA LEU A 101 6.97 -38.24 -43.48
C LEU A 101 6.77 -39.73 -43.20
N GLY A 102 5.56 -40.17 -42.81
CA GLY A 102 5.23 -41.57 -42.59
C GLY A 102 6.24 -42.29 -41.67
N ARG A 103 7.02 -43.23 -42.23
CA ARG A 103 8.01 -44.02 -41.49
C ARG A 103 9.18 -43.19 -40.94
N ALA A 104 9.55 -42.09 -41.60
CA ALA A 104 10.64 -41.20 -41.16
C ALA A 104 10.26 -40.30 -39.98
N LEU A 105 8.97 -40.24 -39.61
CA LEU A 105 8.47 -39.38 -38.52
C LEU A 105 9.19 -39.64 -37.19
N LYS A 106 9.51 -40.91 -36.88
CA LYS A 106 10.12 -41.27 -35.60
C LYS A 106 11.52 -40.67 -35.47
N ASP A 107 12.32 -40.77 -36.53
CA ASP A 107 13.69 -40.29 -36.57
C ASP A 107 13.74 -38.76 -36.61
N VAL A 108 12.87 -38.15 -37.42
CA VAL A 108 12.72 -36.68 -37.49
C VAL A 108 12.23 -36.11 -36.16
N SER A 109 11.26 -36.76 -35.51
CA SER A 109 10.73 -36.32 -34.21
C SER A 109 11.79 -36.39 -33.10
N ALA A 110 12.63 -37.42 -33.11
CA ALA A 110 13.77 -37.52 -32.19
C ALA A 110 14.80 -36.41 -32.44
N ALA A 111 15.13 -36.15 -33.71
CA ALA A 111 16.07 -35.10 -34.08
C ALA A 111 15.56 -33.70 -33.71
N VAL A 112 14.28 -33.39 -33.95
CA VAL A 112 13.65 -32.11 -33.58
C VAL A 112 13.69 -31.87 -32.07
N LYS A 113 13.40 -32.92 -31.27
CA LYS A 113 13.44 -32.82 -29.80
C LYS A 113 14.87 -32.72 -29.24
N ALA A 114 15.87 -33.08 -30.02
CA ALA A 114 17.28 -33.00 -29.65
C ALA A 114 17.93 -31.65 -30.01
N LEU A 115 17.22 -30.75 -30.69
CA LEU A 115 17.71 -29.41 -30.99
C LEU A 115 17.97 -28.63 -29.69
N ASP A 116 19.12 -27.96 -29.64
CA ASP A 116 19.42 -27.05 -28.55
C ASP A 116 18.66 -25.72 -28.69
N SER A 117 18.61 -24.92 -27.63
CA SER A 117 17.85 -23.67 -27.66
C SER A 117 18.39 -22.63 -28.64
N GLN A 118 19.68 -22.69 -29.00
CA GLN A 118 20.28 -21.79 -29.99
C GLN A 118 19.83 -22.18 -31.40
N GLN A 119 19.83 -23.47 -31.72
CA GLN A 119 19.32 -24.02 -32.98
C GLN A 119 17.83 -23.75 -33.15
N VAL A 120 17.05 -23.73 -32.06
CA VAL A 120 15.64 -23.34 -32.10
C VAL A 120 15.48 -21.85 -32.43
N LEU A 121 16.36 -20.96 -31.94
CA LEU A 121 16.36 -19.55 -32.34
C LEU A 121 16.76 -19.38 -33.80
N ASP A 122 17.78 -20.10 -34.25
CA ASP A 122 18.24 -20.06 -35.63
C ASP A 122 17.13 -20.54 -36.59
N LEU A 123 16.36 -21.57 -36.19
CA LEU A 123 15.15 -22.00 -36.88
C LEU A 123 14.09 -20.89 -36.94
N GLN A 124 13.88 -20.13 -35.87
CA GLN A 124 12.93 -19.00 -35.88
C GLN A 124 13.36 -17.88 -36.82
N ALA A 125 14.66 -17.58 -36.85
CA ALA A 125 15.21 -16.54 -37.71
C ALA A 125 15.26 -16.95 -39.20
N ALA A 126 15.62 -18.21 -39.48
CA ALA A 126 15.73 -18.74 -40.84
C ALA A 126 14.39 -19.20 -41.43
N GLY A 127 13.41 -19.53 -40.58
CA GLY A 127 12.08 -20.03 -40.96
C GLY A 127 12.03 -21.51 -41.33
N PHE A 128 13.17 -22.20 -41.38
CA PHE A 128 13.27 -23.64 -41.65
C PHE A 128 14.50 -24.25 -40.98
N VAL A 129 14.48 -25.58 -40.78
CA VAL A 129 15.62 -26.37 -40.31
C VAL A 129 15.73 -27.67 -41.10
N GLU A 130 16.94 -28.12 -41.36
CA GLU A 130 17.19 -29.42 -41.96
C GLU A 130 17.62 -30.42 -40.88
N VAL A 131 16.78 -31.43 -40.65
CA VAL A 131 17.02 -32.49 -39.64
C VAL A 131 16.72 -33.84 -40.24
N ALA A 132 17.60 -34.81 -39.99
CA ALA A 132 17.50 -36.18 -40.51
C ALA A 132 17.27 -36.25 -42.04
N GLY A 133 17.85 -35.31 -42.81
CA GLY A 133 17.74 -35.24 -44.27
C GLY A 133 16.43 -34.66 -44.80
N HIS A 134 15.59 -34.08 -43.94
CA HIS A 134 14.34 -33.43 -44.31
C HIS A 134 14.34 -31.96 -43.91
N ARG A 135 13.84 -31.10 -44.82
CA ARG A 135 13.57 -29.69 -44.54
C ARG A 135 12.22 -29.54 -43.86
N LEU A 136 12.23 -29.04 -42.63
CA LEU A 136 11.04 -28.71 -41.86
C LEU A 136 10.85 -27.19 -41.84
N GLU A 137 9.63 -26.74 -42.06
CA GLU A 137 9.27 -25.33 -41.94
C GLU A 137 8.77 -25.03 -40.53
N LEU A 138 8.79 -23.76 -40.14
CA LEU A 138 8.30 -23.34 -38.82
C LEU A 138 6.82 -23.71 -38.60
N SER A 139 6.01 -23.79 -39.65
CA SER A 139 4.61 -24.25 -39.58
C SER A 139 4.46 -25.73 -39.23
N ASP A 140 5.51 -26.53 -39.43
CA ASP A 140 5.50 -27.96 -39.11
C ASP A 140 5.84 -28.22 -37.63
N LEU A 141 6.26 -27.18 -36.91
CA LEU A 141 6.84 -27.26 -35.57
C LEU A 141 6.08 -26.35 -34.59
N LYS A 142 5.97 -26.80 -33.35
CA LYS A 142 5.47 -26.01 -32.22
C LYS A 142 6.62 -25.70 -31.30
N ILE A 143 6.92 -24.42 -31.12
CA ILE A 143 7.99 -23.99 -30.22
C ILE A 143 7.38 -23.81 -28.83
N LYS A 144 7.92 -24.55 -27.87
CA LYS A 144 7.61 -24.42 -26.45
C LYS A 144 8.73 -23.69 -25.76
N ARG A 145 8.34 -22.82 -24.82
CA ARG A 145 9.25 -22.06 -23.97
C ARG A 145 9.07 -22.60 -22.56
N ASP A 146 10.01 -23.43 -22.12
CA ASP A 146 10.00 -23.93 -20.75
C ASP A 146 10.72 -22.92 -19.87
N TRP A 147 10.03 -22.42 -18.84
CA TRP A 147 10.63 -21.53 -17.85
C TRP A 147 11.90 -22.16 -17.25
N ARG A 148 12.98 -21.38 -17.22
CA ARG A 148 14.22 -21.74 -16.54
C ARG A 148 14.46 -20.73 -15.44
N LEU A 149 14.61 -21.23 -14.21
CA LEU A 149 15.03 -20.41 -13.10
C LEU A 149 16.42 -19.80 -13.41
N PRO A 150 16.58 -18.46 -13.36
CA PRO A 150 17.86 -17.83 -13.58
C PRO A 150 18.91 -18.29 -12.56
N GLU A 151 20.18 -18.31 -12.98
CA GLU A 151 21.28 -18.69 -12.09
C GLU A 151 21.38 -17.72 -10.90
N GLY A 152 21.50 -18.26 -9.68
CA GLY A 152 21.58 -17.49 -8.45
C GLY A 152 20.24 -17.03 -7.84
N VAL A 153 19.10 -17.44 -8.41
CA VAL A 153 17.76 -17.17 -7.86
C VAL A 153 17.26 -18.37 -7.08
N GLU A 154 16.65 -18.15 -5.91
CA GLU A 154 16.12 -19.22 -5.06
C GLU A 154 14.85 -19.84 -5.68
N ALA A 155 14.72 -21.17 -5.60
CA ALA A 155 13.52 -21.85 -6.09
C ALA A 155 12.27 -21.41 -5.30
N GLY A 156 11.22 -21.00 -6.01
CA GLY A 156 9.97 -20.49 -5.42
C GLY A 156 9.96 -18.99 -5.11
N SER A 157 11.10 -18.29 -5.26
CA SER A 157 11.16 -16.82 -5.16
C SER A 157 10.63 -16.12 -6.41
N VAL A 158 10.65 -16.80 -7.55
CA VAL A 158 10.22 -16.29 -8.86
C VAL A 158 9.42 -17.38 -9.56
N ASP A 159 8.38 -16.99 -10.27
CA ASP A 159 7.58 -17.87 -11.11
C ASP A 159 7.32 -17.21 -12.47
N ALA A 160 7.07 -18.01 -13.51
CA ALA A 160 6.87 -17.51 -14.86
C ALA A 160 5.82 -18.28 -15.64
N ASP A 161 5.21 -17.61 -16.60
CA ASP A 161 4.25 -18.19 -17.52
C ASP A 161 4.41 -17.55 -18.91
N SER A 162 4.05 -18.30 -19.95
CA SER A 162 4.26 -17.88 -21.33
C SER A 162 3.03 -18.09 -22.20
N ASP A 163 2.80 -17.16 -23.12
CA ASP A 163 1.78 -17.25 -24.15
C ASP A 163 2.39 -16.82 -25.50
N GLY A 164 2.53 -17.80 -26.40
CA GLY A 164 3.26 -17.59 -27.66
C GLY A 164 4.67 -17.07 -27.42
N ASP A 165 4.97 -15.89 -27.97
CA ASP A 165 6.28 -15.23 -27.91
C ASP A 165 6.51 -14.37 -26.67
N VAL A 166 5.48 -14.20 -25.83
CA VAL A 166 5.55 -13.43 -24.58
C VAL A 166 5.83 -14.38 -23.42
N LEU A 167 6.86 -14.07 -22.63
CA LEU A 167 7.13 -14.70 -21.35
C LEU A 167 7.06 -13.64 -20.25
N VAL A 168 6.27 -13.91 -19.22
CA VAL A 168 6.12 -13.04 -18.06
C VAL A 168 6.71 -13.74 -16.86
N VAL A 169 7.62 -13.06 -16.18
CA VAL A 169 8.32 -13.53 -14.99
C VAL A 169 7.94 -12.62 -13.83
N LEU A 170 7.45 -13.21 -12.74
CA LEU A 170 6.96 -12.48 -11.57
C LEU A 170 7.80 -12.85 -10.35
N ASP A 171 8.33 -11.82 -9.70
CA ASP A 171 9.00 -11.95 -8.41
C ASP A 171 7.96 -12.10 -7.29
N LEU A 172 8.01 -13.23 -6.59
CA LEU A 172 7.11 -13.61 -5.51
C LEU A 172 7.71 -13.34 -4.13
N THR A 173 8.95 -12.85 -4.08
CA THR A 173 9.60 -12.48 -2.82
C THR A 173 8.78 -11.37 -2.16
N VAL A 174 8.43 -11.61 -0.90
CA VAL A 174 7.82 -10.60 -0.06
C VAL A 174 8.95 -10.05 0.77
N ASP A 175 9.46 -8.88 0.38
CA ASP A 175 10.48 -8.18 1.15
C ASP A 175 9.86 -7.53 2.41
N ALA A 176 10.72 -7.18 3.36
CA ALA A 176 10.29 -6.47 4.56
C ALA A 176 9.62 -5.12 4.25
N GLY A 177 10.00 -4.47 3.14
CA GLY A 177 9.43 -3.19 2.71
C GLY A 177 8.02 -3.26 2.14
N LEU A 178 7.62 -4.38 1.54
CA LEU A 178 6.24 -4.64 1.11
C LEU A 178 5.35 -4.95 2.31
N ILE A 179 5.88 -5.68 3.30
CA ILE A 179 5.20 -5.93 4.58
C ILE A 179 4.97 -4.62 5.34
N SER A 180 6.01 -3.78 5.49
CA SER A 180 5.89 -2.49 6.18
C SER A 180 4.88 -1.57 5.48
N ALA A 181 4.94 -1.44 4.16
CA ALA A 181 3.97 -0.66 3.40
C ALA A 181 2.53 -1.22 3.53
N GLY A 182 2.37 -2.55 3.56
CA GLY A 182 1.10 -3.21 3.83
C GLY A 182 0.53 -2.84 5.20
N ALA A 183 1.36 -2.93 6.24
CA ALA A 183 0.99 -2.54 7.60
C ALA A 183 0.63 -1.06 7.69
N ALA A 184 1.34 -0.16 7.00
CA ALA A 184 1.02 1.26 6.94
C ALA A 184 -0.35 1.53 6.27
N ARG A 185 -0.70 0.79 5.21
CA ARG A 185 -2.05 0.88 4.60
C ARG A 185 -3.14 0.37 5.54
N GLU A 186 -2.86 -0.71 6.26
CA GLU A 186 -3.80 -1.22 7.25
C GLU A 186 -4.02 -0.22 8.38
N LEU A 187 -2.97 0.44 8.88
CA LEU A 187 -3.06 1.53 9.85
C LEU A 187 -4.04 2.62 9.38
N VAL A 188 -3.86 3.11 8.14
CA VAL A 188 -4.77 4.11 7.56
C VAL A 188 -6.21 3.60 7.56
N ASN A 189 -6.43 2.38 7.08
CA ASN A 189 -7.77 1.79 7.01
C ASN A 189 -8.43 1.71 8.40
N ARG A 190 -7.66 1.36 9.44
CA ARG A 190 -8.16 1.29 10.84
C ARG A 190 -8.57 2.67 11.34
N TYR A 191 -7.73 3.70 11.19
CA TYR A 191 -8.08 5.06 11.62
C TYR A 191 -9.25 5.66 10.81
N GLN A 192 -9.34 5.36 9.52
CA GLN A 192 -10.47 5.80 8.70
C GLN A 192 -11.79 5.12 9.11
N LYS A 193 -11.75 3.85 9.53
CA LYS A 193 -12.91 3.18 10.15
C LYS A 193 -13.26 3.80 11.50
N LEU A 194 -12.26 4.12 12.32
CA LEU A 194 -12.44 4.78 13.62
C LEU A 194 -13.14 6.14 13.46
N ARG A 195 -12.75 6.92 12.44
CA ARG A 195 -13.40 8.21 12.10
C ARG A 195 -14.88 8.04 11.75
N LYS A 196 -15.21 7.02 10.95
CA LYS A 196 -16.60 6.71 10.59
C LYS A 196 -17.41 6.26 11.80
N LYS A 197 -16.83 5.45 12.68
CA LYS A 197 -17.45 5.00 13.93
C LYS A 197 -17.76 6.17 14.87
N ALA A 198 -16.83 7.13 14.95
CA ALA A 198 -17.01 8.37 15.71
C ALA A 198 -18.03 9.35 15.10
N GLY A 199 -18.57 9.07 13.91
CA GLY A 199 -19.55 9.94 13.24
C GLY A 199 -18.98 11.26 12.71
N VAL A 200 -17.65 11.36 12.56
CA VAL A 200 -16.96 12.61 12.23
C VAL A 200 -16.87 12.81 10.72
N THR A 201 -17.12 14.02 10.23
CA THR A 201 -17.03 14.36 8.81
C THR A 201 -15.58 14.64 8.36
N PRO A 202 -15.27 14.55 7.05
CA PRO A 202 -13.95 14.87 6.50
C PRO A 202 -13.39 16.25 6.87
N MET A 203 -14.28 17.22 7.12
CA MET A 203 -13.92 18.61 7.41
C MET A 203 -13.65 18.89 8.89
N ASP A 204 -14.06 17.99 9.78
CA ASP A 204 -13.91 18.20 11.22
C ASP A 204 -12.45 18.01 11.65
N PRO A 205 -11.92 18.89 12.51
CA PRO A 205 -10.56 18.80 13.00
C PRO A 205 -10.43 17.62 13.97
N VAL A 206 -9.65 16.62 13.57
CA VAL A 206 -9.34 15.45 14.40
C VAL A 206 -7.85 15.25 14.54
N GLU A 207 -7.45 14.70 15.68
CA GLU A 207 -6.09 14.31 15.96
C GLU A 207 -6.02 12.80 16.26
N PHE A 208 -4.99 12.15 15.71
CA PHE A 208 -4.81 10.71 15.78
C PHE A 208 -3.67 10.37 16.75
N TYR A 209 -3.95 9.47 17.69
CA TYR A 209 -3.00 9.02 18.68
C TYR A 209 -2.87 7.49 18.71
N TYR A 210 -1.67 6.97 18.97
CA TYR A 210 -1.41 5.55 19.18
C TYR A 210 -0.72 5.31 20.53
N GLY A 211 -1.08 4.24 21.22
CA GLY A 211 -0.49 3.89 22.52
C GLY A 211 -0.30 2.39 22.69
N ALA A 212 0.38 2.01 23.77
CA ALA A 212 0.46 0.61 24.17
C ALA A 212 -0.94 0.01 24.37
N SER A 213 -1.11 -1.23 23.94
CA SER A 213 -2.25 -2.03 24.37
C SER A 213 -2.14 -2.28 25.87
N PRO A 214 -3.12 -1.89 26.72
CA PRO A 214 -3.14 -2.37 28.08
C PRO A 214 -3.15 -3.91 28.05
N PRO A 215 -2.41 -4.56 28.98
CA PRO A 215 -2.42 -6.00 29.07
C PRO A 215 -3.86 -6.46 29.23
N ALA A 216 -4.29 -7.40 28.38
CA ALA A 216 -5.58 -8.08 28.56
C ALA A 216 -5.68 -8.54 30.02
N ALA A 217 -6.82 -8.26 30.65
CA ALA A 217 -7.03 -8.33 32.08
C ALA A 217 -6.38 -9.55 32.78
N CYS A 218 -5.71 -9.28 33.90
CA CYS A 218 -5.40 -10.23 34.97
C CYS A 218 -4.55 -11.45 34.60
N THR A 219 -3.27 -11.25 34.30
CA THR A 219 -2.23 -12.18 34.79
C THR A 219 -1.14 -11.39 35.49
N THR A 220 -1.02 -11.62 36.79
CA THR A 220 0.14 -11.22 37.58
C THR A 220 1.38 -11.90 37.00
N SER A 221 2.09 -11.20 36.12
CA SER A 221 3.50 -11.49 35.87
C SER A 221 4.23 -10.19 35.52
N ALA A 222 5.23 -9.89 36.31
CA ALA A 222 6.12 -8.76 36.15
C ALA A 222 7.01 -8.98 34.92
N ASN A 223 6.54 -8.61 33.74
CA ASN A 223 7.39 -8.49 32.54
C ASN A 223 6.97 -7.25 31.74
N GLY A 224 7.45 -6.07 32.16
CA GLY A 224 7.29 -4.80 31.43
C GLY A 224 8.13 -4.67 30.15
N ALA A 225 8.55 -5.79 29.54
CA ALA A 225 9.42 -5.83 28.37
C ALA A 225 8.65 -6.10 27.06
N GLU A 226 7.54 -6.84 27.11
CA GLU A 226 6.80 -7.25 25.90
C GLU A 226 5.92 -6.13 25.33
N THR A 227 5.34 -5.29 26.19
CA THR A 227 4.49 -4.15 25.77
C THR A 227 5.30 -3.03 25.10
N THR A 228 6.58 -2.89 25.44
CA THR A 228 7.47 -1.86 24.89
C THR A 228 7.94 -2.24 23.47
N ALA A 229 8.23 -3.52 23.25
CA ALA A 229 8.68 -4.03 21.96
C ALA A 229 7.63 -3.87 20.84
N SER A 230 6.35 -4.12 21.15
CA SER A 230 5.25 -3.90 20.20
C SER A 230 5.04 -2.41 19.92
N GLN A 231 5.20 -1.55 20.92
CA GLN A 231 5.10 -0.10 20.78
C GLN A 231 6.25 0.48 19.94
N ASP A 232 7.48 -0.01 20.12
CA ASP A 232 8.66 0.40 19.36
C ASP A 232 8.56 -0.03 17.89
N ALA A 233 7.99 -1.22 17.63
CA ALA A 233 7.71 -1.68 16.27
C ALA A 233 6.67 -0.78 15.55
N VAL A 234 5.59 -0.41 16.24
CA VAL A 234 4.58 0.51 15.70
C VAL A 234 5.18 1.91 15.50
N ALA A 235 5.99 2.41 16.43
CA ALA A 235 6.66 3.70 16.29
C ALA A 235 7.63 3.72 15.11
N SER A 236 8.39 2.64 14.91
CA SER A 236 9.34 2.50 13.78
C SER A 236 8.61 2.49 12.45
N LEU A 237 7.50 1.74 12.35
CA LEU A 237 6.65 1.70 11.16
C LEU A 237 6.07 3.08 10.83
N ILE A 238 5.58 3.80 11.83
CA ILE A 238 5.03 5.15 11.67
C ILE A 238 6.12 6.13 11.24
N ALA A 239 7.33 6.00 11.76
CA ALA A 239 8.47 6.83 11.38
C ALA A 239 8.88 6.58 9.92
N GLU A 240 8.94 5.32 9.49
CA GLU A 240 9.26 4.91 8.12
C GLU A 240 8.25 5.47 7.11
N HIS A 241 6.94 5.37 7.40
CA HIS A 241 5.86 5.74 6.47
C HIS A 241 5.20 7.09 6.79
N ARG A 242 5.89 7.99 7.52
CA ARG A 242 5.34 9.24 8.06
C ARG A 242 4.64 10.12 7.03
N ALA A 243 5.25 10.31 5.86
CA ALA A 243 4.71 11.18 4.81
C ALA A 243 3.39 10.63 4.23
N TYR A 244 3.36 9.32 3.97
CA TYR A 244 2.16 8.62 3.50
C TYR A 244 1.03 8.69 4.52
N LEU A 245 1.31 8.38 5.78
CA LEU A 245 0.33 8.41 6.86
C LEU A 245 -0.25 9.81 7.07
N ALA A 246 0.61 10.84 7.07
CA ALA A 246 0.18 12.23 7.24
C ALA A 246 -0.74 12.68 6.10
N SER A 247 -0.40 12.36 4.86
CA SER A 247 -1.23 12.68 3.70
C SER A 247 -2.56 11.93 3.71
N ALA A 248 -2.56 10.65 4.10
CA ALA A 248 -3.75 9.80 4.03
C ALA A 248 -4.76 10.06 5.17
N LEU A 249 -4.27 10.46 6.35
CA LEU A 249 -5.10 10.79 7.51
C LEU A 249 -5.47 12.28 7.60
N GLY A 250 -4.76 13.14 6.85
CA GLY A 250 -4.93 14.60 6.93
C GLY A 250 -4.21 15.23 8.14
N GLY A 251 -3.29 14.50 8.76
CA GLY A 251 -2.54 14.94 9.93
C GLY A 251 -1.55 13.88 10.45
N PRO A 252 -0.56 14.26 11.27
CA PRO A 252 0.42 13.31 11.79
C PRO A 252 -0.19 12.39 12.85
N LEU A 253 0.22 11.13 12.84
CA LEU A 253 -0.09 10.17 13.88
C LEU A 253 0.90 10.32 15.05
N ARG A 254 0.42 10.53 16.28
CA ARG A 254 1.25 10.89 17.45
C ARG A 254 1.17 9.85 18.56
N PRO A 255 2.21 9.65 19.38
CA PRO A 255 2.10 8.78 20.55
C PRO A 255 1.13 9.35 21.58
N LEU A 256 0.39 8.48 22.27
CA LEU A 256 -0.64 8.84 23.26
C LEU A 256 -0.08 9.67 24.42
N SER A 257 1.21 9.52 24.73
CA SER A 257 1.93 10.35 25.71
C SER A 257 1.99 11.83 25.33
N ARG A 258 1.79 12.19 24.05
CA ARG A 258 1.71 13.57 23.56
C ARG A 258 0.27 14.08 23.46
N LYS A 259 -0.73 13.30 23.89
CA LYS A 259 -2.13 13.75 23.89
C LYS A 259 -2.30 14.91 24.87
N PRO A 260 -2.83 16.06 24.43
CA PRO A 260 -3.18 17.14 25.34
C PRO A 260 -4.16 16.67 26.42
N ALA A 261 -4.03 17.21 27.64
CA ALA A 261 -4.96 16.92 28.73
C ALA A 261 -6.41 17.27 28.34
N GLY A 262 -6.59 18.33 27.56
CA GLY A 262 -7.89 18.79 27.06
C GLY A 262 -8.45 18.15 25.82
N ALA A 263 -7.71 17.24 25.17
CA ALA A 263 -8.23 16.59 23.98
C ALA A 263 -9.38 15.65 24.39
N VAL A 264 -10.55 15.86 23.78
CA VAL A 264 -11.74 15.03 23.97
C VAL A 264 -11.56 13.77 23.14
N VAL A 265 -11.57 12.61 23.81
CA VAL A 265 -11.50 11.31 23.14
C VAL A 265 -12.86 11.02 22.52
N LEU A 266 -12.89 10.88 21.20
CA LEU A 266 -14.11 10.54 20.48
C LEU A 266 -14.33 9.03 20.45
N GLU A 267 -13.27 8.30 20.10
CA GLU A 267 -13.31 6.84 19.95
C GLU A 267 -11.94 6.25 20.30
N THR A 268 -11.96 5.02 20.82
CA THR A 268 -10.78 4.24 21.13
C THR A 268 -10.99 2.81 20.68
N GLU A 269 -10.03 2.26 19.96
CA GLU A 269 -10.09 0.89 19.43
C GLU A 269 -8.76 0.17 19.66
N TYR A 270 -8.86 -1.09 20.04
CA TYR A 270 -7.73 -2.00 20.14
C TYR A 270 -7.47 -2.60 18.77
N VAL A 271 -6.26 -2.42 18.26
CA VAL A 271 -5.91 -2.80 16.90
C VAL A 271 -4.81 -3.85 16.94
N SER A 272 -5.05 -4.97 16.26
CA SER A 272 -4.04 -5.97 15.93
C SER A 272 -3.90 -6.03 14.41
N ILE A 273 -2.70 -5.76 13.90
CA ILE A 273 -2.34 -5.84 12.48
C ILE A 273 -1.43 -7.05 12.31
N GLY A 274 -1.92 -8.08 11.63
CA GLY A 274 -1.16 -9.27 11.31
C GLY A 274 -0.32 -9.06 10.04
N SER A 275 0.98 -9.30 10.14
CA SER A 275 1.84 -9.47 8.96
C SER A 275 1.39 -10.71 8.19
N THR A 276 0.77 -10.54 7.03
CA THR A 276 0.45 -11.65 6.13
C THR A 276 1.68 -12.01 5.31
N GLY A 277 2.68 -12.58 6.00
CA GLY A 277 3.95 -13.01 5.39
C GLY A 277 4.95 -13.43 6.45
N SER A 278 5.01 -14.74 6.72
CA SER A 278 6.09 -15.46 7.43
C SER A 278 6.78 -14.73 8.61
N GLY A 279 6.22 -14.88 9.81
CA GLY A 279 7.02 -14.89 11.05
C GLY A 279 7.33 -13.55 11.73
N THR A 280 6.91 -12.41 11.19
CA THR A 280 6.97 -11.12 11.91
C THR A 280 5.70 -10.94 12.75
N GLY A 281 5.87 -10.74 14.06
CA GLY A 281 4.78 -10.70 15.03
C GLY A 281 3.66 -9.70 14.71
N SER A 282 2.47 -9.94 15.24
CA SER A 282 1.33 -9.02 15.14
C SER A 282 1.67 -7.68 15.81
N LEU A 283 1.37 -6.58 15.12
CA LEU A 283 1.46 -5.25 15.70
C LEU A 283 0.21 -4.99 16.52
N GLU A 284 0.37 -4.86 17.83
CA GLU A 284 -0.72 -4.60 18.76
C GLU A 284 -0.58 -3.21 19.38
N PHE A 285 -1.62 -2.39 19.25
CA PHE A 285 -1.64 -1.04 19.81
C PHE A 285 -3.08 -0.55 20.03
N VAL A 286 -3.22 0.51 20.80
CA VAL A 286 -4.48 1.24 20.96
C VAL A 286 -4.49 2.43 20.02
N ALA A 287 -5.50 2.50 19.17
CA ALA A 287 -5.80 3.64 18.33
C ALA A 287 -6.78 4.56 19.07
N VAL A 288 -6.44 5.85 19.20
CA VAL A 288 -7.26 6.86 19.84
C VAL A 288 -7.53 7.99 18.86
N LEU A 289 -8.80 8.26 18.61
CA LEU A 289 -9.24 9.42 17.85
C LEU A 289 -9.70 10.49 18.83
N THR A 290 -9.18 11.71 18.67
CA THR A 290 -9.54 12.83 19.54
C THR A 290 -9.91 14.05 18.74
N THR A 291 -10.63 14.96 19.37
CA THR A 291 -10.78 16.34 18.91
C THR A 291 -10.10 17.26 19.91
N PRO A 292 -9.55 18.39 19.45
CA PRO A 292 -9.02 19.36 20.38
C PRO A 292 -10.18 19.93 21.20
N GLY A 293 -10.05 19.89 22.53
CA GLY A 293 -11.04 20.43 23.46
C GLY A 293 -10.50 21.67 24.19
N VAL A 294 -11.44 22.43 24.76
CA VAL A 294 -11.13 23.56 25.63
C VAL A 294 -10.92 23.02 27.05
N VAL A 295 -9.75 23.28 27.64
CA VAL A 295 -9.53 23.02 29.07
C VAL A 295 -9.81 24.28 29.83
N VAL A 296 -10.62 24.14 30.86
CA VAL A 296 -10.87 25.17 31.83
C VAL A 296 -10.12 24.79 33.11
N ASP A 297 -9.26 25.68 33.60
CA ASP A 297 -8.66 25.50 34.91
C ASP A 297 -9.75 25.72 35.98
N CYS A 298 -10.22 24.61 36.56
CA CYS A 298 -11.28 24.62 37.55
C CYS A 298 -10.91 25.39 38.82
N VAL A 299 -9.64 25.41 39.21
CA VAL A 299 -9.15 26.14 40.39
C VAL A 299 -9.15 27.63 40.10
N ALA A 300 -8.65 28.04 38.93
CA ALA A 300 -8.63 29.43 38.52
C ALA A 300 -10.05 30.00 38.37
N VAL A 301 -10.98 29.23 37.79
CA VAL A 301 -12.39 29.64 37.66
C VAL A 301 -13.05 29.76 39.03
N GLN A 302 -12.85 28.82 39.94
CA GLN A 302 -13.38 28.91 41.31
C GLN A 302 -12.89 30.14 42.07
N GLN A 303 -11.62 30.53 41.89
CA GLN A 303 -11.10 31.77 42.48
C GLN A 303 -11.77 33.02 41.89
N LEU A 304 -12.04 33.02 40.58
CA LEU A 304 -12.63 34.15 39.86
C LEU A 304 -14.10 34.40 40.23
N VAL A 305 -14.83 33.34 40.60
CA VAL A 305 -16.22 33.44 41.10
C VAL A 305 -16.30 33.44 42.63
N ALA A 306 -15.20 33.73 43.33
CA ALA A 306 -15.12 33.79 44.79
C ALA A 306 -15.60 32.52 45.52
N GLY A 307 -15.38 31.34 44.93
CA GLY A 307 -15.74 30.04 45.49
C GLY A 307 -17.18 29.58 45.19
N ASP A 308 -17.94 30.33 44.39
CA ASP A 308 -19.28 29.92 43.95
C ASP A 308 -19.21 28.76 42.94
N VAL A 309 -19.52 27.55 43.41
CA VAL A 309 -19.43 26.31 42.64
C VAL A 309 -20.43 26.29 41.47
N GLU A 310 -21.61 26.91 41.62
CA GLU A 310 -22.62 26.95 40.56
C GLU A 310 -22.17 27.88 39.43
N GLN A 311 -21.60 29.05 39.76
CA GLN A 311 -21.05 29.95 38.74
C GLN A 311 -19.84 29.35 38.04
N ALA A 312 -18.97 28.63 38.75
CA ALA A 312 -17.83 27.95 38.15
C ALA A 312 -18.27 26.87 37.14
N ALA A 313 -19.27 26.06 37.50
CA ALA A 313 -19.85 25.07 36.61
C ALA A 313 -20.56 25.72 35.40
N ALA A 314 -21.22 26.87 35.59
CA ALA A 314 -21.85 27.62 34.51
C ALA A 314 -20.83 28.20 33.52
N VAL A 315 -19.68 28.68 34.00
CA VAL A 315 -18.55 29.15 33.15
C VAL A 315 -17.98 27.99 32.33
N ASP A 316 -17.72 26.85 32.98
CA ASP A 316 -17.20 25.66 32.29
C ASP A 316 -18.19 25.16 31.22
N THR A 317 -19.47 25.02 31.59
CA THR A 317 -20.55 24.64 30.65
C THR A 317 -20.65 25.63 29.49
N TYR A 318 -20.56 26.94 29.75
CA TYR A 318 -20.60 27.96 28.71
C TYR A 318 -19.42 27.83 27.74
N LEU A 319 -18.20 27.65 28.24
CA LEU A 319 -17.01 27.49 27.40
C LEU A 319 -17.06 26.20 26.58
N GLN A 320 -17.52 25.09 27.17
CA GLN A 320 -17.69 23.81 26.48
C GLN A 320 -18.80 23.84 25.42
N SER A 321 -19.84 24.68 25.61
CA SER A 321 -20.93 24.83 24.63
C SER A 321 -20.54 25.61 23.36
N ARG A 322 -19.43 26.36 23.42
CA ARG A 322 -18.97 27.23 22.33
C ARG A 322 -18.10 26.43 21.35
N SER A 323 -18.32 26.63 20.06
CA SER A 323 -17.46 26.04 19.03
C SER A 323 -16.03 26.56 19.16
N GLN A 324 -15.05 25.64 19.14
CA GLN A 324 -13.64 25.96 19.31
C GLN A 324 -13.13 27.03 18.34
N SER A 325 -13.53 26.97 17.06
CA SER A 325 -13.11 27.93 16.03
C SER A 325 -13.55 29.37 16.34
N LYS A 326 -14.73 29.54 16.93
CA LYS A 326 -15.23 30.86 17.36
C LYS A 326 -14.48 31.35 18.59
N LEU A 327 -14.16 30.46 19.53
CA LEU A 327 -13.34 30.80 20.71
C LEU A 327 -11.93 31.22 20.30
N GLN A 328 -11.27 30.47 19.41
CA GLN A 328 -9.95 30.83 18.89
C GLN A 328 -9.97 32.16 18.11
N ALA A 329 -10.98 32.38 17.27
CA ALA A 329 -11.13 33.64 16.55
C ALA A 329 -11.33 34.82 17.52
N GLN A 330 -12.16 34.64 18.55
CA GLN A 330 -12.40 35.67 19.57
C GLN A 330 -11.15 35.96 20.39
N LEU A 331 -10.41 34.93 20.80
CA LEU A 331 -9.12 35.06 21.48
C LEU A 331 -8.09 35.79 20.61
N ALA A 332 -8.03 35.50 19.30
CA ALA A 332 -7.12 36.17 18.38
C ALA A 332 -7.42 37.67 18.22
N VAL A 333 -8.71 38.05 18.18
CA VAL A 333 -9.14 39.46 18.07
C VAL A 333 -8.92 40.23 19.37
N ASN A 334 -9.15 39.59 20.51
CA ASN A 334 -9.15 40.25 21.82
C ASN A 334 -7.83 40.11 22.58
N GLY A 335 -6.72 39.81 21.89
CA GLY A 335 -5.39 39.70 22.53
C GLY A 335 -5.31 38.60 23.59
N GLY A 336 -6.07 37.52 23.43
CA GLY A 336 -6.15 36.41 24.37
C GLY A 336 -7.27 36.51 25.39
N VAL A 337 -8.17 37.51 25.35
CA VAL A 337 -9.24 37.66 26.36
C VAL A 337 -10.61 37.19 25.82
N VAL A 338 -11.30 36.32 26.56
CA VAL A 338 -12.72 35.96 26.37
C VAL A 338 -13.54 36.53 27.51
N GLU A 339 -14.53 37.36 27.18
CA GLU A 339 -15.48 37.90 28.14
C GLU A 339 -16.74 37.02 28.16
N VAL A 340 -17.07 36.49 29.34
CA VAL A 340 -18.21 35.61 29.60
C VAL A 340 -19.22 36.36 30.45
N HIS A 341 -20.44 36.51 29.94
CA HIS A 341 -21.53 37.15 30.66
C HIS A 341 -22.46 36.08 31.24
N LEU A 342 -22.44 35.89 32.55
CA LEU A 342 -23.29 34.92 33.26
C LEU A 342 -23.96 35.60 34.45
N ASN A 343 -25.27 35.38 34.60
CA ASN A 343 -26.06 35.89 35.74
C ASN A 343 -25.87 37.39 36.02
N GLY A 344 -25.73 38.21 34.97
CA GLY A 344 -25.56 39.67 35.09
C GLY A 344 -24.15 40.13 35.48
N ARG A 345 -23.16 39.22 35.58
CA ARG A 345 -21.74 39.56 35.78
C ARG A 345 -20.94 39.30 34.51
N ALA A 346 -20.04 40.22 34.18
CA ALA A 346 -19.05 40.06 33.12
C ALA A 346 -17.74 39.53 33.72
N LEU A 347 -17.31 38.35 33.27
CA LEU A 347 -16.09 37.67 33.72
C LEU A 347 -15.08 37.70 32.57
N LYS A 348 -13.88 38.22 32.81
CA LYS A 348 -12.79 38.24 31.82
C LYS A 348 -11.85 37.07 32.06
N LEU A 349 -11.73 36.21 31.06
CA LEU A 349 -10.86 35.05 31.07
C LEU A 349 -9.76 35.27 30.03
N VAL A 350 -8.48 35.18 30.39
CA VAL A 350 -7.37 35.29 29.42
C VAL A 350 -6.92 33.91 28.98
N ALA A 351 -6.28 33.78 27.82
CA ALA A 351 -5.64 32.57 27.36
C ALA A 351 -4.13 32.59 27.64
N GLU A 352 -3.67 31.66 28.46
CA GLU A 352 -2.25 31.31 28.57
C GLU A 352 -2.01 30.06 27.68
N GLY A 353 -1.72 30.30 26.41
CA GLY A 353 -1.52 29.22 25.42
C GLY A 353 -2.84 28.59 24.95
N LEU A 354 -2.89 27.25 24.86
CA LEU A 354 -4.10 26.47 24.51
C LEU A 354 -5.09 26.32 25.70
N ALA A 355 -4.77 26.94 26.85
CA ALA A 355 -5.56 26.96 28.06
C ALA A 355 -5.97 28.41 28.39
N VAL A 356 -7.12 28.58 29.05
CA VAL A 356 -7.66 29.89 29.42
C VAL A 356 -7.34 30.21 30.89
N CYS A 357 -6.33 31.04 31.17
CA CYS A 357 -5.96 31.61 32.48
C CYS A 357 -5.84 33.17 32.49
N MET A 358 -6.39 33.80 33.55
CA MET A 358 -6.38 35.21 34.08
C MET A 358 -5.76 36.41 33.32
N ASP A 359 -6.50 37.54 33.23
CA ASP A 359 -5.90 38.89 33.21
C ASP A 359 -5.89 39.45 34.64
N LYS A 360 -4.74 39.93 35.12
CA LYS A 360 -4.70 40.75 36.34
C LYS A 360 -4.89 42.22 35.94
N GLY A 361 -6.09 42.54 35.49
CA GLY A 361 -6.52 43.91 35.21
C GLY A 361 -6.79 44.67 36.51
N LYS A 362 -5.83 45.51 36.89
CA LYS A 362 -5.82 46.42 38.03
C LYS A 362 -6.98 47.42 37.97
N ASP A 363 -7.79 47.48 39.01
CA ASP A 363 -8.76 48.55 39.26
C ASP A 363 -8.07 49.93 39.17
N MET A 364 -8.66 50.84 38.39
CA MET A 364 -8.69 52.28 38.65
C MET A 364 -10.01 52.87 38.18
#